data_AF-A0A377ZSB8-F1
#
_entry.id   AF-A0A377ZSB8-F1
#
_cell.length_a   1.000
_cell.length_b   1.000
_cell.length_c   1.000
_cell.angle_alpha   90.00
_cell.angle_beta   90.00
_cell.angle_gamma   90.00
#
_symmetry.space_group_name_H-M   'P 1'
#
loop_
_entity.id
_entity.type
_entity.pdbx_description
1 polymer ?
#
loop_
_entity_poly.entity_id
_entity_poly.type
_entity_poly.pdbx_seq_one_letter_code
_entity_poly.pdbx_strand_id
1 'polypeptide(L)'
;MSKGYKIEYKDFSDGIQVNDAVARGDIEANIMQHPVYLKAINERLGIDNVGIVQVPTPPMGLYGGKLTTLGTPAAGTVVSVPNQPSNEYRAVLVLESLGWVKIKPDSDPATFSQRNIVDNPYKIVLKEMDNASRFALCRTSTMA
;
A
#
# COMPACT_ATOMS: atom_id res chain seq x y z
N MET A 1 -27.06 -11.97 16.70
CA MET A 1 -27.36 -10.54 16.49
C MET A 1 -28.39 -10.11 17.53
N SER A 2 -27.97 -9.40 18.59
CA SER A 2 -28.81 -9.09 19.77
C SER A 2 -29.15 -7.60 19.93
N LYS A 3 -28.67 -6.73 19.02
CA LYS A 3 -28.83 -5.26 19.11
C LYS A 3 -29.83 -4.66 18.11
N GLY A 4 -30.61 -5.47 17.38
CA GLY A 4 -31.64 -4.98 16.46
C GLY A 4 -31.15 -4.45 15.10
N TYR A 5 -29.86 -4.51 14.81
CA TYR A 5 -29.30 -4.14 13.51
C TYR A 5 -29.19 -5.35 12.58
N LYS A 6 -29.53 -5.15 11.30
CA LYS A 6 -29.25 -6.07 10.19
C LYS A 6 -27.98 -5.59 9.49
N ILE A 7 -27.04 -6.50 9.26
CA ILE A 7 -25.82 -6.21 8.51
C ILE A 7 -25.96 -6.86 7.13
N GLU A 8 -25.72 -6.08 6.08
CA GLU A 8 -25.60 -6.58 4.71
C GLU A 8 -24.19 -6.31 4.22
N TYR A 9 -23.59 -7.31 3.59
CA TYR A 9 -22.24 -7.20 3.05
C TYR A 9 -22.35 -6.91 1.56
N LYS A 10 -21.53 -5.97 1.09
CA LYS A 10 -21.40 -5.63 -0.32
C LYS A 10 -19.92 -5.70 -0.69
N ASP A 11 -19.63 -6.54 -1.66
CA ASP A 11 -18.27 -6.73 -2.15
C ASP A 11 -17.96 -5.71 -3.25
N PHE A 12 -16.74 -5.19 -3.20
CA PHE A 12 -16.20 -4.27 -4.19
C PHE A 12 -14.85 -4.81 -4.69
N SER A 13 -14.53 -4.50 -5.93
CA SER A 13 -13.26 -4.93 -6.55
C SER A 13 -12.11 -3.94 -6.36
N ASP A 14 -12.41 -2.70 -5.97
CA ASP A 14 -11.42 -1.62 -5.81
C ASP A 14 -11.79 -0.65 -4.69
N GLY A 15 -10.78 -0.13 -3.99
CA GLY A 15 -10.94 0.76 -2.84
C GLY A 15 -11.44 2.17 -3.18
N ILE A 16 -11.27 2.63 -4.43
CA ILE A 16 -11.84 3.91 -4.87
C ILE A 16 -13.36 3.79 -4.91
N GLN A 17 -13.88 2.70 -5.47
CA GLN A 17 -15.32 2.43 -5.54
C GLN A 17 -15.95 2.33 -4.14
N VAL A 18 -15.24 1.74 -3.18
CA VAL A 18 -15.71 1.63 -1.79
C VAL A 18 -15.88 3.02 -1.14
N ASN A 19 -14.91 3.91 -1.34
CA ASN A 19 -14.98 5.26 -0.77
C ASN A 19 -16.05 6.14 -1.43
N ASP A 20 -16.18 6.05 -2.76
CA ASP A 20 -17.25 6.73 -3.51
C ASP A 20 -18.65 6.22 -3.08
N ALA A 21 -18.79 4.91 -2.87
CA ALA A 21 -20.03 4.31 -2.40
C ALA A 21 -20.46 4.83 -1.01
N VAL A 22 -19.52 5.06 -0.09
CA VAL A 22 -19.83 5.73 1.20
C VAL A 22 -20.27 7.17 0.97
N ALA A 23 -19.53 7.93 0.16
CA ALA A 23 -19.82 9.34 -0.08
C ALA A 23 -21.19 9.56 -0.76
N ARG A 24 -21.63 8.62 -1.61
CA ARG A 24 -22.95 8.65 -2.26
C ARG A 24 -24.09 8.06 -1.42
N GLY A 25 -23.78 7.45 -0.28
CA GLY A 25 -24.76 6.79 0.58
C GLY A 25 -25.23 5.42 0.07
N ASP A 26 -24.48 4.77 -0.83
CA ASP A 26 -24.76 3.41 -1.30
C ASP A 26 -24.43 2.33 -0.23
N ILE A 27 -23.54 2.67 0.70
CA ILE A 27 -23.19 1.89 1.91
C ILE A 27 -22.93 2.86 3.07
N GLU A 28 -23.21 2.45 4.30
CA GLU A 28 -23.06 3.34 5.47
C GLU A 28 -21.61 3.41 5.98
N ALA A 29 -20.83 2.35 5.77
CA ALA A 29 -19.44 2.27 6.24
C ALA A 29 -18.63 1.23 5.44
N ASN A 30 -17.30 1.36 5.50
CA ASN A 30 -16.37 0.34 5.04
C ASN A 30 -15.26 0.07 6.05
N ILE A 31 -14.65 -1.11 5.97
CA ILE A 31 -13.54 -1.55 6.82
C ILE A 31 -12.46 -2.16 5.93
N MET A 32 -11.63 -1.32 5.31
CA MET A 32 -10.61 -1.81 4.37
C MET A 32 -9.30 -1.01 4.31
N GLN A 33 -9.27 0.20 4.89
CA GLN A 33 -8.25 1.20 4.59
C GLN A 33 -7.55 1.75 5.84
N HIS A 34 -6.41 2.40 5.62
CA HIS A 34 -5.66 3.12 6.64
C HIS A 34 -5.80 4.65 6.46
N PRO A 35 -5.51 5.46 7.50
CA PRO A 35 -5.71 6.92 7.45
C PRO A 35 -5.01 7.64 6.29
N VAL A 36 -3.80 7.18 5.94
CA VAL A 36 -3.03 7.76 4.84
C VAL A 36 -3.74 7.58 3.48
N TYR A 37 -4.37 6.42 3.25
CA TYR A 37 -5.11 6.16 2.02
C TYR A 37 -6.41 6.97 1.99
N LEU A 38 -7.14 7.01 3.11
CA LEU A 38 -8.37 7.80 3.24
C LEU A 38 -8.13 9.28 2.89
N LYS A 39 -7.06 9.88 3.44
CA LYS A 39 -6.69 11.26 3.13
C LYS A 39 -6.44 11.46 1.63
N ALA A 40 -5.63 10.60 1.02
CA ALA A 40 -5.29 10.69 -0.41
C ALA A 40 -6.52 10.51 -1.31
N ILE A 41 -7.45 9.62 -0.96
CA ILE A 41 -8.68 9.40 -1.72
C ILE A 41 -9.67 10.55 -1.56
N ASN A 42 -9.81 11.10 -0.35
CA ASN A 42 -10.63 12.29 -0.12
C ASN A 42 -10.17 13.46 -0.98
N GLU A 43 -8.85 13.74 -0.99
CA GLU A 43 -8.26 14.78 -1.83
C GLU A 43 -8.47 14.50 -3.33
N ARG A 44 -8.29 13.24 -3.76
CA ARG A 44 -8.45 12.83 -5.16
C ARG A 44 -9.88 12.95 -5.67
N LEU A 45 -10.86 12.54 -4.87
CA LEU A 45 -12.27 12.47 -5.28
C LEU A 45 -13.06 13.72 -4.88
N GLY A 46 -12.51 14.61 -4.06
CA GLY A 46 -13.23 15.76 -3.53
C GLY A 46 -14.35 15.36 -2.56
N ILE A 47 -14.14 14.30 -1.79
CA ILE A 47 -15.07 13.77 -0.77
C ILE A 47 -14.49 13.97 0.64
N ASP A 48 -15.32 13.80 1.67
CA ASP A 48 -14.98 14.12 3.06
C ASP A 48 -15.21 12.95 4.04
N ASN A 49 -15.08 11.70 3.56
CA ASN A 49 -15.20 10.51 4.40
C ASN A 49 -14.27 10.59 5.62
N VAL A 50 -14.75 10.20 6.80
CA VAL A 50 -13.98 10.25 8.05
C VAL A 50 -13.73 8.87 8.66
N GLY A 51 -12.57 8.71 9.29
CA GLY A 51 -12.27 7.50 10.07
C GLY A 51 -13.01 7.52 11.40
N ILE A 52 -13.78 6.46 11.69
CA ILE A 52 -14.57 6.36 12.93
C ILE A 52 -13.78 5.63 14.03
N VAL A 53 -13.20 4.48 13.69
CA VAL A 53 -12.51 3.61 14.65
C VAL A 53 -11.35 2.87 13.98
N GLN A 54 -10.27 2.64 14.72
CA GLN A 54 -9.19 1.77 14.29
C GLN A 54 -9.54 0.32 14.57
N VAL A 55 -9.40 -0.54 13.57
CA VAL A 55 -9.58 -1.99 13.71
C VAL A 55 -8.24 -2.70 13.62
N PRO A 56 -8.05 -3.86 14.28
CA PRO A 56 -6.85 -4.67 14.11
C PRO A 56 -6.58 -4.95 12.63
N THR A 57 -5.45 -4.47 12.14
CA THR A 57 -5.05 -4.59 10.73
C THR A 57 -3.66 -5.21 10.66
N PRO A 58 -3.41 -6.20 9.78
CA PRO A 58 -2.08 -6.78 9.64
C PRO A 58 -1.04 -5.73 9.22
N PRO A 59 0.18 -5.79 9.76
CA PRO A 59 1.27 -4.93 9.30
C PRO A 59 1.62 -5.26 7.85
N MET A 60 2.16 -4.28 7.13
CA MET A 60 2.75 -4.52 5.80
C MET A 60 4.03 -5.34 5.97
N GLY A 61 4.17 -6.39 5.16
CA GLY A 61 5.33 -7.29 5.19
C GLY A 61 6.08 -7.32 3.86
N LEU A 62 7.40 -7.48 3.94
CA LEU A 62 8.23 -7.87 2.81
C LEU A 62 8.32 -9.40 2.77
N TYR A 63 7.97 -10.00 1.63
CA TYR A 63 8.03 -11.45 1.44
C TYR A 63 9.11 -11.80 0.41
N GLY A 64 9.96 -12.77 0.77
CA GLY A 64 11.15 -13.12 -0.01
C GLY A 64 10.89 -13.68 -1.42
N GLY A 65 9.64 -13.98 -1.76
CA GLY A 65 9.29 -14.62 -3.02
C GLY A 65 9.97 -15.98 -3.14
N LYS A 66 11.08 -16.06 -3.89
CA LYS A 66 11.93 -17.26 -3.98
C LYS A 66 13.01 -17.32 -2.88
N LEU A 67 13.31 -16.20 -2.24
CA LEU A 67 14.28 -16.10 -1.16
C LEU A 67 13.68 -16.59 0.15
N THR A 68 14.46 -17.35 0.91
CA THR A 68 14.06 -17.92 2.20
C THR A 68 14.63 -17.16 3.39
N THR A 69 15.58 -16.25 3.16
CA THR A 69 16.23 -15.45 4.21
C THR A 69 16.17 -13.96 3.88
N LEU A 70 15.99 -13.16 4.92
CA LEU A 70 16.13 -11.71 4.86
C LEU A 70 17.60 -11.37 5.12
N GLY A 71 18.28 -10.85 4.11
CA GLY A 71 19.69 -10.45 4.19
C GLY A 71 19.97 -9.29 3.25
N THR A 72 21.24 -8.95 3.10
CA THR A 72 21.67 -7.91 2.15
C THR A 72 21.22 -8.30 0.72
N PRO A 73 20.51 -7.42 0.00
CA PRO A 73 20.02 -7.74 -1.33
C PRO A 73 21.18 -7.71 -2.33
N ALA A 74 21.12 -8.58 -3.33
CA ALA A 74 22.02 -8.50 -4.47
C ALA A 74 21.75 -7.22 -5.27
N ALA A 75 22.78 -6.65 -5.90
CA ALA A 75 22.59 -5.50 -6.76
C ALA A 75 21.58 -5.80 -7.88
N GLY A 76 20.61 -4.91 -8.12
CA GLY A 76 19.57 -5.14 -9.13
C GLY A 76 18.42 -6.04 -8.68
N THR A 77 18.30 -6.34 -7.38
CA THR A 77 17.16 -7.10 -6.84
C THR A 77 15.84 -6.42 -7.20
N VAL A 78 14.88 -7.20 -7.70
CA VAL A 78 13.54 -6.69 -8.05
C VAL A 78 12.61 -6.86 -6.86
N VAL A 79 12.02 -5.77 -6.39
CA VAL A 79 10.99 -5.78 -5.35
C VAL A 79 9.68 -5.35 -5.98
N SER A 80 8.68 -6.23 -5.90
CA SER A 80 7.33 -5.88 -6.35
C SER A 80 6.65 -5.04 -5.28
N VAL A 81 6.10 -3.88 -5.67
CA VAL A 81 5.45 -2.93 -4.77
C VAL A 81 4.03 -2.61 -5.25
N PRO A 82 3.11 -2.22 -4.36
CA PRO A 82 1.79 -1.71 -4.74
C PRO A 82 1.91 -0.49 -5.66
N ASN A 83 1.02 -0.34 -6.65
CA ASN A 83 1.04 0.76 -7.62
C ASN A 83 0.28 2.03 -7.18
N GLN A 84 -0.43 1.97 -6.04
CA GLN A 84 -1.11 3.15 -5.50
C GLN A 84 -0.14 3.96 -4.63
N PRO A 85 -0.03 5.30 -4.79
CA PRO A 85 0.99 6.12 -4.14
C PRO A 85 1.14 5.90 -2.64
N SER A 86 0.03 5.88 -1.89
CA SER A 86 0.07 5.70 -0.43
C SER A 86 0.56 4.32 0.00
N ASN A 87 0.31 3.30 -0.82
CA ASN A 87 0.72 1.92 -0.54
C ASN A 87 2.15 1.68 -1.01
N GLU A 88 2.56 2.27 -2.13
CA GLU A 88 3.95 2.29 -2.58
C GLU A 88 4.83 3.00 -1.54
N TYR A 89 4.41 4.16 -1.04
CA TYR A 89 5.09 4.89 0.03
C TYR A 89 5.35 4.00 1.24
N ARG A 90 4.32 3.29 1.73
CA ARG A 90 4.46 2.36 2.86
C ARG A 90 5.41 1.20 2.54
N ALA A 91 5.39 0.68 1.31
CA ALA A 91 6.30 -0.39 0.90
C ALA A 91 7.76 0.10 0.88
N VAL A 92 8.00 1.30 0.37
CA VAL A 92 9.34 1.89 0.33
C VAL A 92 9.84 2.24 1.74
N LEU A 93 8.98 2.65 2.67
CA LEU A 93 9.35 2.80 4.09
C LEU A 93 9.84 1.49 4.73
N VAL A 94 9.25 0.36 4.36
CA VAL A 94 9.75 -0.96 4.80
C VAL A 94 11.16 -1.19 4.26
N LEU A 95 11.41 -0.88 2.99
CA LEU A 95 12.74 -1.03 2.38
C LEU A 95 13.77 -0.04 2.97
N GLU A 96 13.35 1.17 3.32
CA GLU A 96 14.19 2.15 4.00
C GLU A 96 14.57 1.71 5.41
N SER A 97 13.62 1.09 6.16
CA SER A 97 13.93 0.52 7.49
C SER A 97 14.96 -0.62 7.44
N LEU A 98 15.12 -1.26 6.28
CA LEU A 98 16.15 -2.28 6.02
C LEU A 98 17.47 -1.69 5.50
N GLY A 99 17.52 -0.38 5.26
CA GLY A 99 18.67 0.33 4.69
C GLY A 99 18.88 0.07 3.20
N TRP A 100 17.87 -0.44 2.48
CA TRP A 100 18.02 -0.80 1.06
C TRP A 100 17.87 0.39 0.12
N VAL A 101 17.07 1.37 0.53
CA VAL A 101 16.80 2.61 -0.18
C VAL A 101 16.61 3.74 0.85
N LYS A 102 16.64 4.99 0.41
CA LYS A 102 16.27 6.15 1.21
C LYS A 102 15.34 7.07 0.43
N ILE A 103 14.32 7.62 1.07
CA ILE A 103 13.39 8.57 0.44
C ILE A 103 13.60 10.00 0.93
N LYS A 104 13.06 10.98 0.19
CA LYS A 104 13.04 12.38 0.64
C LYS A 104 12.24 12.49 1.95
N PRO A 105 12.74 13.18 2.99
CA PRO A 105 12.05 13.31 4.28
C PRO A 105 10.65 13.94 4.22
N ASP A 106 10.40 14.77 3.21
CA ASP A 106 9.16 15.52 2.97
C ASP A 106 8.26 14.87 1.89
N SER A 107 8.49 13.59 1.59
CA SER A 107 7.67 12.87 0.61
C SER A 107 6.22 12.78 1.05
N ASP A 108 5.32 13.33 0.24
CA ASP A 108 3.87 13.22 0.45
C ASP A 108 3.39 11.80 0.06
N PRO A 109 2.77 11.03 0.98
CA PRO A 109 2.20 9.73 0.65
C PRO A 109 1.12 9.75 -0.44
N ALA A 110 0.39 10.87 -0.60
CA ALA A 110 -0.68 10.98 -1.58
C ALA A 110 -0.14 11.08 -3.01
N THR A 111 1.06 11.62 -3.19
CA THR A 111 1.70 11.84 -4.50
C THR A 111 3.04 11.12 -4.63
N PHE A 112 3.32 10.16 -3.74
CA PHE A 112 4.57 9.43 -3.73
C PHE A 112 4.80 8.73 -5.08
N SER A 113 6.07 8.72 -5.50
CA SER A 113 6.54 7.93 -6.63
C SER A 113 8.01 7.55 -6.40
N GLN A 114 8.53 6.64 -7.21
CA GLN A 114 9.95 6.24 -7.16
C GLN A 114 10.93 7.43 -7.32
N ARG A 115 10.50 8.57 -7.87
CA ARG A 115 11.31 9.82 -7.96
C ARG A 115 11.63 10.44 -6.60
N ASN A 116 10.94 10.00 -5.55
CA ASN A 116 11.20 10.39 -4.17
C ASN A 116 12.38 9.63 -3.55
N ILE A 117 12.93 8.60 -4.22
CA ILE A 117 14.09 7.85 -3.74
C ILE A 117 15.36 8.67 -4.00
N VAL A 118 16.12 8.95 -2.94
CA VAL A 118 17.36 9.75 -2.96
C VAL A 118 18.63 8.92 -2.79
N ASP A 119 18.51 7.70 -2.28
CA ASP A 119 19.61 6.75 -2.18
C ASP A 119 19.12 5.33 -2.49
N ASN A 120 19.91 4.60 -3.27
CA ASN A 120 19.61 3.22 -3.70
C ASN A 120 20.94 2.46 -3.93
N PRO A 121 21.72 2.17 -2.88
CA PRO A 121 23.06 1.62 -3.00
C PRO A 121 23.05 0.21 -3.63
N TYR A 122 21.96 -0.53 -3.46
CA TYR A 122 21.77 -1.86 -4.02
C TYR A 122 21.11 -1.86 -5.41
N LYS A 123 20.86 -0.69 -6.01
CA LYS A 123 20.21 -0.57 -7.32
C LYS A 123 18.91 -1.40 -7.39
N ILE A 124 18.13 -1.39 -6.31
CA ILE A 124 16.84 -2.08 -6.22
C ILE A 124 15.94 -1.59 -7.35
N VAL A 125 15.31 -2.52 -8.04
CA VAL A 125 14.33 -2.25 -9.10
C VAL A 125 12.94 -2.42 -8.49
N LEU A 126 12.22 -1.31 -8.31
CA LEU A 126 10.85 -1.35 -7.84
C LEU A 126 9.91 -1.63 -9.03
N LYS A 127 9.16 -2.71 -8.93
CA LYS A 127 8.17 -3.10 -9.93
C LYS A 127 6.77 -2.91 -9.37
N GLU A 128 6.10 -1.88 -9.84
CA GLU A 128 4.71 -1.62 -9.49
C GLU A 128 3.80 -2.76 -9.97
N MET A 129 2.87 -3.14 -9.09
CA MET A 129 1.86 -4.15 -9.34
C MET A 129 0.51 -3.65 -8.83
N ASP A 130 -0.55 -4.08 -9.50
CA ASP A 130 -1.90 -3.73 -9.08
C ASP A 130 -2.24 -4.32 -7.70
N ASN A 131 -2.88 -3.50 -6.85
CA ASN A 131 -3.16 -3.84 -5.45
C ASN A 131 -4.02 -5.10 -5.30
N ALA A 132 -4.89 -5.39 -6.28
CA ALA A 132 -5.73 -6.58 -6.27
C ALA A 132 -4.96 -7.89 -6.54
N SER A 133 -3.67 -7.80 -6.92
CA SER A 133 -2.94 -8.90 -7.59
C SER A 133 -1.78 -9.54 -6.80
N ARG A 134 -1.78 -9.46 -5.44
CA ARG A 134 -0.95 -10.24 -4.46
C ARG A 134 0.22 -9.48 -3.80
N PHE A 135 0.60 -9.98 -2.61
CA PHE A 135 1.65 -9.53 -1.69
C PHE A 135 2.97 -9.10 -2.37
N ALA A 136 3.61 -8.06 -1.83
CA ALA A 136 4.92 -7.58 -2.25
C ALA A 136 5.94 -8.73 -2.29
N LEU A 137 6.39 -9.07 -3.50
CA LEU A 137 7.21 -10.25 -3.79
C LEU A 137 8.60 -9.82 -4.26
N CYS A 138 9.64 -10.27 -3.55
CA CYS A 138 11.01 -10.13 -3.99
C CYS A 138 11.36 -11.19 -5.06
N ARG A 139 11.93 -10.78 -6.19
CA ARG A 139 12.48 -11.68 -7.22
C ARG A 139 13.89 -11.22 -7.59
N THR A 140 14.85 -12.13 -7.57
CA THR A 140 16.14 -11.89 -8.21
C THR A 140 16.05 -12.26 -9.69
N SER A 141 16.50 -11.36 -10.57
CA SER A 141 16.81 -11.68 -11.96
C SER A 141 18.26 -12.14 -12.02
N THR A 142 18.47 -13.45 -12.18
CA THR A 142 19.76 -13.95 -12.68
C THR A 142 19.90 -13.44 -14.12
N MET A 143 20.88 -12.57 -14.36
CA MET A 143 21.38 -12.37 -15.73
C MET A 143 22.11 -13.64 -16.12
N ALA A 144 21.64 -14.26 -17.21
CA ALA A 144 22.41 -15.25 -17.96
C ALA A 144 23.50 -14.54 -18.77
#